data_AF-A0A3N5FTG1-F1
#
_entry.id   AF-A0A3N5FTG1-F1
#
_cell.length_a   1.000
_cell.length_b   1.000
_cell.length_c   1.000
_cell.angle_alpha   90.00
_cell.angle_beta   90.00
_cell.angle_gamma   90.00
#
_symmetry.space_group_name_H-M   'P 1'
#
loop_
_entity.id
_entity.type
_entity.pdbx_description
1 polymer ?
#
loop_
_entity_poly.entity_id
_entity_poly.type
_entity_poly.pdbx_seq_one_letter_code
_entity_poly.pdbx_strand_id
1 'polypeptide(L)' 'MKVITALIATLLGVVVGTPQSPPQFDPEIRTVKLTDKLYLLEGAGGNVVVFVWDDGVLLVDDKIAPASAQVKAAV' A
#
# COMPACT_ATOMS: atom_id res chain seq x y z
N MET A 1 24.95 38.60 16.97
CA MET A 1 23.60 37.97 17.07
C MET A 1 22.79 38.07 15.78
N LYS A 2 22.72 39.22 15.07
CA LYS A 2 21.96 39.36 13.81
C LYS A 2 22.45 38.48 12.64
N VAL A 3 23.76 38.24 12.53
CA VAL A 3 24.36 37.43 11.44
C VAL A 3 24.12 35.92 11.62
N ILE A 4 24.07 35.46 12.87
CA ILE A 4 23.82 34.04 13.21
C ILE A 4 22.34 33.68 12.97
N THR A 5 21.42 34.61 13.24
CA THR A 5 19.99 34.42 12.94
C THR A 5 19.72 34.32 11.43
N ALA A 6 20.49 35.02 10.59
CA ALA A 6 20.35 34.96 9.13
C ALA A 6 20.80 33.60 8.56
N LEU A 7 21.86 32.98 9.09
CA LEU A 7 22.35 31.69 8.60
C LEU A 7 21.41 30.51 8.93
N ILE A 8 20.74 30.55 10.08
CA ILE A 8 19.78 29.52 10.47
C ILE A 8 18.51 29.60 9.61
N ALA A 9 18.08 30.81 9.24
CA ALA A 9 16.94 31.01 8.36
C ALA A 9 17.16 30.46 6.94
N THR A 10 18.40 30.51 6.43
CA THR A 10 18.73 29.98 5.09
C THR A 10 18.77 28.44 5.06
N LEU A 11 19.11 27.79 6.18
CA LEU A 11 19.21 26.32 6.25
C LEU A 11 17.83 25.63 6.33
N LEU A 12 16.80 26.33 6.81
CA LEU A 12 15.42 25.80 6.83
C LEU A 12 14.71 25.84 5.46
N GLY A 13 15.23 26.58 4.48
CA GLY A 13 14.58 26.78 3.17
C GLY A 13 14.71 25.62 2.17
N VAL A 14 15.54 24.61 2.44
CA VAL A 14 15.90 23.57 1.44
C VAL A 14 15.03 22.31 1.52
N VAL A 15 14.22 22.12 2.57
CA VAL A 15 13.48 20.86 2.82
C VAL A 15 12.05 20.83 2.25
N VAL A 16 11.59 21.87 1.56
CA VAL A 16 10.16 21.96 1.16
C VAL A 16 9.88 21.44 -0.26
N GLY A 17 10.86 20.91 -0.99
CA GLY A 17 10.76 20.77 -2.45
C GLY A 17 10.96 19.40 -3.09
N THR A 18 11.32 18.34 -2.36
CA THR A 18 11.49 17.04 -3.05
C THR A 18 10.12 16.42 -3.31
N PRO A 19 9.72 16.19 -4.57
CA PRO A 19 8.51 15.42 -4.86
C PRO A 19 8.67 14.05 -4.21
N GLN A 20 7.87 13.77 -3.18
CA GLN A 20 7.77 12.41 -2.66
C GLN A 20 7.03 11.61 -3.72
N SER A 21 7.75 10.78 -4.48
CA SER A 21 7.10 9.75 -5.29
C SER A 21 6.16 8.98 -4.36
N PRO A 22 4.89 8.76 -4.75
CA PRO A 22 3.99 7.93 -3.96
C PRO A 22 4.68 6.58 -3.70
N PRO A 23 4.50 5.98 -2.50
CA PRO A 23 5.11 4.71 -2.18
C PRO A 23 4.84 3.73 -3.32
N GLN A 24 5.92 3.22 -3.91
CA GLN A 24 5.82 2.32 -5.05
C GLN A 24 5.22 1.02 -4.55
N PHE A 25 3.96 0.78 -4.91
CA PHE A 25 3.26 -0.44 -4.56
C PHE A 25 3.84 -1.56 -5.42
N ASP A 26 4.43 -2.57 -4.79
CA ASP A 26 4.82 -3.79 -5.50
C ASP A 26 3.53 -4.53 -5.90
N PRO A 27 3.27 -4.73 -7.21
CA PRO A 27 2.06 -5.39 -7.67
C PRO A 27 2.07 -6.91 -7.44
N GLU A 28 3.18 -7.50 -6.99
CA GLU A 28 3.24 -8.94 -6.76
C GLU A 28 2.35 -9.35 -5.57
N ILE A 29 1.30 -10.12 -5.85
CA ILE A 29 0.41 -10.70 -4.85
C ILE A 29 0.72 -12.19 -4.73
N ARG A 30 1.09 -12.63 -3.53
CA ARG A 30 1.23 -14.04 -3.19
C ARG A 30 -0.06 -14.56 -2.59
N THR A 31 -0.52 -15.71 -3.09
CA THR A 31 -1.73 -16.37 -2.56
C THR A 31 -1.35 -17.57 -1.70
N VAL A 32 -1.90 -17.61 -0.48
CA VAL A 32 -1.78 -18.76 0.43
C VAL A 32 -3.17 -19.34 0.66
N LYS A 33 -3.38 -20.60 0.29
CA LYS A 33 -4.61 -21.33 0.58
C LYS A 33 -4.67 -21.67 2.07
N LEU A 34 -5.72 -21.24 2.76
CA LEU A 34 -5.95 -21.58 4.18
C LEU A 34 -6.94 -22.76 4.28
N THR A 35 -8.04 -22.69 3.53
CA THR A 35 -9.04 -23.76 3.39
C THR A 35 -9.54 -23.82 1.94
N ASP A 36 -10.52 -24.67 1.64
CA ASP A 36 -11.15 -24.70 0.32
C ASP A 36 -11.93 -23.42 -0.04
N LYS A 37 -12.26 -22.60 0.96
CA LYS A 37 -13.03 -21.36 0.76
C LYS A 37 -12.32 -20.11 1.26
N LEU A 38 -11.21 -20.23 2.00
CA LEU A 38 -10.46 -19.11 2.57
C LEU A 38 -9.03 -19.06 2.05
N TYR A 39 -8.63 -17.87 1.62
CA TYR A 39 -7.32 -17.59 1.07
C TYR A 39 -6.76 -16.32 1.70
N LEU A 40 -5.45 -16.29 1.93
CA LEU A 40 -4.70 -15.10 2.31
C LEU A 40 -3.98 -14.56 1.08
N LEU A 41 -4.19 -13.30 0.76
CA LEU A 41 -3.41 -12.57 -0.22
C LEU A 41 -2.39 -11.70 0.53
N GLU A 42 -1.13 -11.86 0.19
CA GLU A 42 0.00 -11.11 0.75
C GLU A 42 0.56 -10.20 -0.35
N GLY A 43 0.72 -8.92 -0.07
CA GLY A 43 1.32 -7.96 -1.00
C GLY A 43 1.93 -6.76 -0.27
N ALA A 44 2.52 -5.82 -1.01
CA ALA A 44 3.22 -4.66 -0.43
C ALA A 44 2.33 -3.78 0.47
N GLY A 45 1.01 -3.77 0.26
CA GLY A 45 0.05 -3.05 1.09
C GLY A 45 -0.32 -3.75 2.40
N GLY A 46 0.05 -5.03 2.57
CA GLY A 46 -0.31 -5.86 3.71
C GLY A 46 -1.07 -7.13 3.31
N ASN A 47 -1.55 -7.85 4.33
CA ASN A 47 -2.23 -9.13 4.16
C ASN A 47 -3.74 -8.96 4.28
N VAL A 48 -4.48 -9.67 3.43
CA VAL A 48 -5.94 -9.58 3.32
C VAL A 48 -6.54 -10.95 3.07
N VAL A 49 -7.76 -11.17 3.59
CA VAL A 49 -8.45 -12.45 3.50
C VAL A 49 -9.51 -12.40 2.42
N VAL A 50 -9.55 -13.44 1.60
CA VAL A 50 -10.56 -13.70 0.58
C VAL A 50 -11.38 -14.90 1.01
N PHE A 51 -12.70 -14.74 1.03
CA PHE A 51 -13.66 -15.82 1.19
C PHE A 51 -14.41 -16.06 -0.12
N VAL A 52 -14.41 -17.30 -0.60
CA VAL A 52 -15.03 -17.69 -1.87
C VAL A 52 -16.14 -18.71 -1.61
N TRP A 53 -17.30 -18.49 -2.22
CA TRP A 53 -18.40 -19.46 -2.29
C TRP A 53 -18.95 -19.51 -3.71
N ASP A 54 -19.95 -20.37 -3.92
CA ASP A 54 -20.39 -20.79 -5.25
C ASP A 54 -20.86 -19.61 -6.14
N ASP A 55 -21.37 -18.54 -5.52
CA ASP A 55 -21.93 -17.38 -6.21
C ASP A 55 -21.22 -16.06 -5.88
N GLY A 56 -20.05 -16.10 -5.24
CA GLY A 56 -19.39 -14.85 -4.91
C GLY A 56 -18.07 -14.93 -4.16
N VAL A 57 -17.49 -13.74 -4.01
CA VAL A 57 -16.22 -13.49 -3.36
C VAL A 57 -16.39 -12.33 -2.39
N LEU A 58 -15.96 -12.51 -1.15
CA LEU A 58 -15.88 -11.47 -0.13
C LEU A 58 -14.41 -11.20 0.15
N LEU A 59 -14.00 -9.96 -0.11
CA LEU A 59 -12.71 -9.43 0.28
C LEU A 59 -12.85 -8.72 1.61
N VAL A 60 -11.98 -9.04 2.57
CA VAL A 60 -11.95 -8.40 3.88
C VAL A 60 -10.67 -7.58 3.99
N ASP A 61 -10.80 -6.28 4.33
CA ASP A 61 -9.76 -5.23 4.45
C ASP A 61 -9.61 -4.34 3.17
N ASP A 62 -9.11 -3.10 3.35
CA ASP A 62 -8.95 -2.05 2.33
C ASP A 62 -7.48 -1.82 1.93
N LYS A 63 -6.52 -2.50 2.56
CA LYS A 63 -5.08 -2.29 2.32
C LYS A 63 -4.55 -2.73 0.94
N ILE A 64 -5.34 -3.52 0.21
CA ILE A 64 -5.11 -3.83 -1.21
C ILE A 64 -6.09 -3.08 -2.12
N ALA A 65 -6.74 -2.02 -1.65
CA ALA A 65 -7.63 -1.19 -2.47
C ALA A 65 -6.98 -0.77 -3.81
N PRO A 66 -5.69 -0.37 -3.87
CA PRO A 66 -5.03 -0.07 -5.15
C PRO A 66 -4.91 -1.28 -6.08
N ALA A 67 -4.81 -2.48 -5.51
CA ALA A 67 -4.63 -3.76 -6.22
C ALA A 67 -5.95 -4.52 -6.47
N SER A 68 -7.10 -3.93 -6.12
CA SER A 68 -8.41 -4.61 -6.19
C SER A 68 -8.77 -5.13 -7.59
N ALA A 69 -8.29 -4.46 -8.65
CA ALA A 69 -8.49 -4.91 -10.03
C ALA A 69 -7.75 -6.22 -10.34
N GLN A 70 -6.54 -6.40 -9.81
CA GLN A 70 -5.74 -7.61 -10.00
C GLN A 70 -6.35 -8.78 -9.22
N VAL A 71 -6.82 -8.51 -7.99
CA VAL A 71 -7.54 -9.51 -7.18
C VAL A 71 -8.79 -9.98 -7.89
N LYS A 72 -9.60 -9.06 -8.44
CA LYS A 72 -10.80 -9.43 -9.22
C LYS A 72 -10.50 -10.27 -10.47
N ALA A 73 -9.33 -10.10 -11.09
CA ALA A 73 -8.95 -10.89 -12.25
C ALA A 73 -8.47 -12.32 -11.88
N ALA A 74 -8.08 -12.53 -10.62
CA ALA A 74 -7.53 -13.80 -10.14
C ALA A 74 -8.57 -14.75 -9.52
N VAL A 75 -9.80 -14.26 -9.28
CA VAL A 75 -10.91 -15.01 -8.65
C VAL A 75 -12.06 -15.24 -9.61
#